data_AF-A0A355G9M4-F1
#
_entry.id   AF-A0A355G9M4-F1
#
_cell.length_a   1.000
_cell.length_b   1.000
_cell.length_c   1.000
_cell.angle_alpha   90.00
_cell.angle_beta   90.00
_cell.angle_gamma   90.00
#
_symmetry.space_group_name_H-M   'P 1'
#
loop_
_entity.id
_entity.type
_entity.pdbx_description
1 polymer ?
#
loop_
_entity_poly.entity_id
_entity_poly.type
_entity_poly.pdbx_seq_one_letter_code
_entity_poly.pdbx_strand_id
1 'polypeptide(L)'
;WLARFGLQQTMQMAQWFNQRNKLYLRINQLQTTREDLLAELQSEGIQVSPGDEPQAIRLEEPVAIENLVGFSAGKFTIQDQSAMAAGNLLNPQPEETVWDMCAAPGTKTTHLAELMFNRGTLVATDVSYDRLEKIEQNASRLGLTCIETQLVNQSETTLSEVQFDAILVDAPCSNSGVLGKRPEARWRLDEVSLKELNQIQRELLE
;
A
#
# COMPACT_ATOMS: atom_id res chain seq x y z
N TRP A 1 18.04 -9.16 -14.91
CA TRP A 1 16.85 -9.33 -15.78
C TRP A 1 17.15 -10.09 -17.06
N LEU A 2 18.19 -9.73 -17.85
CA LEU A 2 18.53 -10.44 -19.09
C LEU A 2 18.60 -11.97 -18.94
N ALA A 3 19.29 -12.47 -17.92
CA ALA A 3 19.40 -13.91 -17.66
C ALA A 3 18.05 -14.58 -17.33
N ARG A 4 17.10 -13.85 -16.73
CA ARG A 4 15.80 -14.39 -16.27
C ARG A 4 14.69 -14.27 -17.31
N PHE A 5 14.65 -13.16 -18.04
CA PHE A 5 13.54 -12.78 -18.93
C PHE A 5 13.96 -12.70 -20.41
N GLY A 6 15.26 -12.80 -20.70
CA GLY A 6 15.78 -12.59 -22.06
C GLY A 6 15.79 -11.12 -22.48
N LEU A 7 16.34 -10.86 -23.66
CA LEU A 7 16.56 -9.50 -24.18
C LEU A 7 15.25 -8.74 -24.42
N GLN A 8 14.31 -9.36 -25.15
CA GLN A 8 13.07 -8.70 -25.59
C GLN A 8 12.22 -8.22 -24.39
N GLN A 9 11.96 -9.11 -23.43
CA GLN A 9 11.19 -8.75 -22.23
C GLN A 9 11.93 -7.74 -21.35
N THR A 10 13.25 -7.88 -21.22
CA THR A 10 14.06 -6.89 -20.48
C THR A 10 13.95 -5.49 -21.10
N MET A 11 13.98 -5.39 -22.44
CA MET A 11 13.80 -4.12 -23.12
C MET A 11 12.40 -3.53 -22.88
N GLN A 12 11.35 -4.35 -22.94
CA GLN A 12 9.98 -3.92 -22.63
C GLN A 12 9.84 -3.41 -21.20
N MET A 13 10.39 -4.15 -20.22
CA MET A 13 10.41 -3.72 -18.81
C MET A 13 11.17 -2.41 -18.63
N ALA A 14 12.34 -2.27 -19.25
CA ALA A 14 13.14 -1.05 -19.17
C ALA A 14 12.41 0.15 -19.78
N GLN A 15 11.76 -0.03 -20.92
CA GLN A 15 10.91 1.01 -21.54
C GLN A 15 9.75 1.37 -20.60
N TRP A 16 9.05 0.39 -20.05
CA TRP A 16 7.94 0.61 -19.11
C TRP A 16 8.38 1.43 -17.89
N PHE A 17 9.48 1.04 -17.23
CA PHE A 17 10.00 1.78 -16.07
C PHE A 17 10.58 3.16 -16.41
N ASN A 18 10.79 3.48 -17.69
CA ASN A 18 11.21 4.81 -18.14
C ASN A 18 10.03 5.68 -18.59
N GLN A 19 8.81 5.15 -18.59
CA GLN A 19 7.60 5.93 -18.85
C GLN A 19 7.15 6.65 -17.57
N ARG A 20 6.31 7.68 -17.75
CA ARG A 20 5.68 8.37 -16.63
C ARG A 20 4.75 7.39 -15.90
N ASN A 21 4.91 7.28 -14.58
CA ASN A 21 4.04 6.38 -13.81
C ASN A 21 2.61 6.91 -13.79
N LYS A 22 1.68 5.96 -13.88
CA LYS A 22 0.28 6.18 -13.59
C LYS A 22 0.10 6.36 -12.09
N LEU A 23 -0.74 7.33 -11.71
CA LEU A 23 -1.17 7.53 -10.33
C LEU A 23 -2.55 6.94 -10.16
N TYR A 24 -2.76 6.31 -9.00
CA TYR A 24 -3.99 5.65 -8.65
C TYR A 24 -4.45 6.13 -7.28
N LEU A 25 -5.76 6.35 -7.17
CA LEU A 25 -6.46 6.62 -5.94
C LEU A 25 -7.19 5.36 -5.53
N ARG A 26 -7.13 5.01 -4.25
CA ARG A 26 -8.04 4.05 -3.62
C ARG A 26 -9.17 4.83 -2.98
N ILE A 27 -10.41 4.58 -3.38
CA ILE A 27 -11.56 5.14 -2.67
C ILE A 27 -11.65 4.59 -1.26
N ASN A 28 -12.08 5.43 -0.32
CA ASN A 28 -12.54 4.98 0.98
C ASN A 28 -14.02 4.59 0.86
N GLN A 29 -14.28 3.30 0.74
CA GLN A 29 -15.64 2.76 0.57
C GLN A 29 -16.60 3.05 1.73
N LEU A 30 -16.07 3.52 2.88
CA LEU A 30 -16.88 3.94 4.03
C LEU A 30 -17.42 5.37 3.88
N GLN A 31 -16.86 6.15 2.95
CA GLN A 31 -17.19 7.57 2.75
C GLN A 31 -17.84 7.86 1.39
N THR A 32 -17.53 7.06 0.36
CA THR A 32 -17.98 7.32 -1.01
C THR A 32 -17.98 6.05 -1.86
N THR A 33 -18.57 6.13 -3.05
CA THR A 33 -18.47 5.10 -4.08
C THR A 33 -17.46 5.51 -5.15
N ARG A 34 -17.01 4.55 -5.97
CA ARG A 34 -16.09 4.86 -7.08
C ARG A 34 -16.75 5.80 -8.08
N GLU A 35 -18.02 5.55 -8.37
CA GLU A 35 -18.82 6.29 -9.33
C GLU A 35 -19.03 7.73 -8.86
N ASP A 36 -19.34 7.95 -7.58
CA ASP A 36 -19.53 9.29 -7.02
C ASP A 36 -18.23 10.08 -7.01
N LEU A 37 -17.12 9.49 -6.56
CA LEU A 37 -15.83 10.18 -6.53
C LEU A 37 -15.29 10.47 -7.94
N LEU A 38 -15.51 9.57 -8.90
CA LEU A 38 -15.20 9.84 -10.31
C LEU A 38 -15.97 11.07 -10.82
N ALA A 39 -17.28 11.13 -10.58
CA ALA A 39 -18.11 12.25 -11.02
C ALA A 39 -17.68 13.57 -10.35
N GLU A 40 -17.38 13.54 -9.05
CA GLU A 40 -16.88 14.70 -8.30
C GLU A 40 -15.57 15.22 -8.87
N LEU A 41 -14.58 14.35 -9.09
CA LEU A 41 -13.28 14.72 -9.69
C LEU A 41 -13.42 15.26 -11.13
N GLN A 42 -14.29 14.65 -11.94
CA GLN A 42 -14.56 15.13 -13.31
C GLN A 42 -15.24 16.49 -13.33
N SER A 43 -16.12 16.77 -12.36
CA SER A 43 -16.79 18.08 -12.25
C SER A 43 -15.81 19.24 -11.95
N GLU A 44 -14.70 18.94 -11.28
CA GLU A 44 -13.56 19.85 -11.04
C GLU A 44 -12.57 19.88 -12.21
N GLY A 45 -12.88 19.21 -13.33
CA GLY A 45 -12.05 19.17 -14.53
C GLY A 45 -10.85 18.22 -14.45
N ILE A 46 -10.78 17.36 -13.43
CA ILE A 46 -9.70 16.38 -13.29
C ILE A 46 -9.95 15.20 -14.23
N GLN A 47 -8.94 14.86 -15.04
CA GLN A 47 -9.00 13.73 -15.96
C GLN A 47 -8.76 12.42 -15.19
N VAL A 48 -9.84 11.67 -14.97
CA VAL A 48 -9.83 10.38 -14.28
C VAL A 48 -10.59 9.30 -15.04
N SER A 49 -10.17 8.06 -14.86
CA SER A 49 -10.86 6.87 -15.34
C SER A 49 -10.89 5.77 -14.27
N PRO A 50 -11.78 4.77 -14.37
CA PRO A 50 -11.75 3.61 -13.50
C PRO A 50 -10.41 2.85 -13.61
N GLY A 51 -9.88 2.40 -12.47
CA GLY A 51 -8.76 1.45 -12.44
C GLY A 51 -9.23 0.00 -12.56
N ASP A 52 -8.27 -0.93 -12.55
CA ASP A 52 -8.56 -2.36 -12.72
C ASP A 52 -9.20 -2.97 -11.45
N GLU A 53 -8.78 -2.51 -10.26
CA GLU A 53 -9.36 -2.94 -8.99
C GLU A 53 -10.68 -2.19 -8.68
N PRO A 54 -11.64 -2.81 -7.96
CA PRO A 54 -12.96 -2.23 -7.72
C PRO A 54 -12.91 -0.85 -7.06
N GLN A 55 -12.00 -0.66 -6.10
CA GLN A 55 -11.80 0.61 -5.40
C GLN A 55 -10.83 1.59 -6.10
N ALA A 56 -10.29 1.25 -7.28
CA ALA A 56 -9.27 2.05 -7.94
C ALA A 56 -9.86 3.11 -8.88
N ILE A 57 -9.30 4.32 -8.82
CA ILE A 57 -9.45 5.39 -9.81
C ILE A 57 -8.07 5.73 -10.35
N ARG A 58 -7.92 5.77 -11.66
CA ARG A 58 -6.69 6.19 -12.35
C ARG A 58 -6.74 7.68 -12.65
N LEU A 59 -5.66 8.38 -12.29
CA LEU A 59 -5.39 9.75 -12.74
C LEU A 59 -4.65 9.69 -14.07
N GLU A 60 -5.16 10.38 -15.09
CA GLU A 60 -4.51 10.45 -16.41
C GLU A 60 -3.33 11.44 -16.40
N GLU A 61 -3.36 12.43 -15.51
CA GLU A 61 -2.33 13.44 -15.36
C GLU A 61 -1.92 13.62 -13.88
N PRO A 62 -0.65 13.93 -13.60
CA PRO A 62 -0.23 14.25 -12.23
C PRO A 62 -0.81 15.55 -11.75
N VAL A 63 -1.45 15.47 -10.60
CA VAL A 63 -2.10 16.57 -9.90
C VAL A 63 -1.62 16.60 -8.46
N ALA A 64 -1.64 17.78 -7.84
CA ALA A 64 -1.31 17.93 -6.42
C ALA A 64 -2.43 17.31 -5.58
N ILE A 65 -2.18 16.11 -5.06
CA ILE A 65 -3.21 15.27 -4.44
C ILE A 65 -3.84 15.92 -3.21
N GLU A 66 -3.05 16.65 -2.42
CA GLU A 66 -3.51 17.34 -1.22
C GLU A 66 -4.56 18.41 -1.50
N ASN A 67 -4.61 18.92 -2.74
CA ASN A 67 -5.58 19.93 -3.18
C ASN A 67 -6.80 19.32 -3.87
N LEU A 68 -6.83 18.01 -4.07
CA LEU A 68 -7.96 17.36 -4.73
C LEU A 68 -9.17 17.30 -3.80
N VAL A 69 -10.33 17.59 -4.37
CA VAL A 69 -11.61 17.46 -3.70
C VAL A 69 -11.76 16.05 -3.12
N GLY A 70 -12.12 15.97 -1.83
CA GLY A 70 -12.30 14.70 -1.12
C GLY A 70 -11.06 14.17 -0.37
N PHE A 71 -9.84 14.66 -0.63
CA PHE A 71 -8.64 14.16 0.05
C PHE A 71 -8.67 14.42 1.56
N SER A 72 -8.86 15.67 1.96
CA SER A 72 -8.92 16.09 3.37
C SER A 72 -10.15 15.53 4.10
N ALA A 73 -11.23 15.24 3.36
CA ALA A 73 -12.42 14.59 3.88
C ALA A 73 -12.28 13.05 3.99
N GLY A 74 -11.11 12.50 3.67
CA GLY A 74 -10.84 11.07 3.78
C GLY A 74 -11.58 10.21 2.75
N LYS A 75 -12.08 10.78 1.64
CA LYS A 75 -12.80 10.03 0.58
C LYS A 75 -11.90 9.08 -0.20
N PHE A 76 -10.59 9.28 -0.16
CA PHE A 76 -9.62 8.42 -0.83
C PHE A 76 -8.21 8.56 -0.25
N THR A 77 -7.33 7.66 -0.68
CA THR A 77 -5.88 7.75 -0.48
C THR A 77 -5.12 7.38 -1.75
N ILE A 78 -3.82 7.69 -1.83
CA ILE A 78 -2.99 7.27 -2.96
C ILE A 78 -2.51 5.84 -2.69
N GLN A 79 -2.81 4.93 -3.61
CA GLN A 79 -2.29 3.57 -3.55
C GLN A 79 -2.25 2.96 -4.95
N ASP A 80 -1.23 2.16 -5.23
CA ASP A 80 -1.15 1.43 -6.50
C ASP A 80 -2.17 0.29 -6.56
N GLN A 81 -2.74 0.03 -7.74
CA GLN A 81 -3.68 -1.07 -7.93
C GLN A 81 -3.10 -2.44 -7.57
N SER A 82 -1.79 -2.68 -7.78
CA SER A 82 -1.15 -3.93 -7.35
C SER A 82 -1.12 -4.09 -5.83
N ALA A 83 -1.02 -2.99 -5.08
CA ALA A 83 -1.09 -3.01 -3.63
C ALA A 83 -2.54 -3.17 -3.13
N MET A 84 -3.53 -2.64 -3.87
CA MET A 84 -4.95 -2.91 -3.61
C MET A 84 -5.27 -4.39 -3.83
N ALA A 85 -4.79 -4.98 -4.93
CA ALA A 85 -4.96 -6.40 -5.25
C ALA A 85 -4.47 -7.32 -4.13
N ALA A 86 -3.35 -6.98 -3.48
CA ALA A 86 -2.83 -7.74 -2.34
C ALA A 86 -3.80 -7.73 -1.14
N GLY A 87 -4.41 -6.59 -0.83
CA GLY A 87 -5.44 -6.50 0.22
C GLY A 87 -6.71 -7.26 -0.15
N ASN A 88 -7.14 -7.18 -1.40
CA ASN A 88 -8.30 -7.93 -1.90
C ASN A 88 -8.05 -9.44 -1.87
N LEU A 89 -6.83 -9.89 -2.14
CA LEU A 89 -6.46 -11.30 -2.05
C LEU A 89 -6.44 -11.81 -0.61
N LEU A 90 -6.00 -10.99 0.35
CA LEU A 90 -6.08 -11.32 1.77
C LEU A 90 -7.54 -11.45 2.23
N ASN A 91 -8.42 -10.60 1.69
CA ASN A 91 -9.87 -10.62 1.93
C ASN A 91 -10.25 -10.67 3.43
N PRO A 92 -9.74 -9.73 4.26
CA PRO A 92 -10.11 -9.72 5.67
C PRO A 92 -11.60 -9.42 5.84
N GLN A 93 -12.24 -10.09 6.78
CA GLN A 93 -13.66 -9.93 7.08
C GLN A 93 -13.85 -9.00 8.29
N PRO A 94 -15.02 -8.33 8.40
CA PRO A 94 -15.38 -7.61 9.60
C PRO A 94 -15.34 -8.49 10.85
N GLU A 95 -14.97 -7.88 11.99
CA GLU A 95 -14.82 -8.55 13.30
C GLU A 95 -13.61 -9.48 13.44
N GLU A 96 -12.83 -9.70 12.37
CA GLU A 96 -11.57 -10.44 12.44
C GLU A 96 -10.47 -9.66 13.18
N THR A 97 -9.50 -10.40 13.71
CA THR A 97 -8.24 -9.86 14.22
C THR A 97 -7.13 -10.11 13.20
N VAL A 98 -6.66 -9.03 12.57
CA VAL A 98 -5.71 -9.06 11.46
C VAL A 98 -4.40 -8.38 11.86
N TRP A 99 -3.27 -8.88 11.36
CA TRP A 99 -1.96 -8.27 11.60
C TRP A 99 -1.30 -7.84 10.29
N ASP A 100 -0.93 -6.55 10.19
CA ASP A 100 -0.04 -6.03 9.16
C ASP A 100 1.37 -5.85 9.76
N MET A 101 2.28 -6.77 9.41
CA MET A 101 3.55 -6.90 10.11
C MET A 101 4.59 -5.84 9.73
N CYS A 102 4.51 -5.31 8.51
CA CYS A 102 5.44 -4.32 7.94
C CYS A 102 4.64 -3.12 7.44
N ALA A 103 3.78 -2.59 8.32
CA ALA A 103 2.61 -1.81 7.96
C ALA A 103 2.92 -0.46 7.31
N ALA A 104 4.01 0.19 7.71
CA ALA A 104 4.19 1.59 7.36
C ALA A 104 4.60 1.79 5.89
N PRO A 105 4.12 2.86 5.20
CA PRO A 105 3.43 4.03 5.74
C PRO A 105 1.90 3.87 5.92
N GLY A 106 1.36 2.65 5.88
CA GLY A 106 -0.03 2.38 6.25
C GLY A 106 -1.02 2.29 5.09
N THR A 107 -0.56 2.36 3.84
CA THR A 107 -1.49 2.30 2.69
C THR A 107 -2.22 0.95 2.62
N LYS A 108 -1.54 -0.17 2.90
CA LYS A 108 -2.20 -1.48 2.97
C LYS A 108 -2.98 -1.64 4.28
N THR A 109 -2.44 -1.21 5.41
CA THR A 109 -3.15 -1.18 6.69
C THR A 109 -4.51 -0.50 6.60
N THR A 110 -4.55 0.75 6.12
CA THR A 110 -5.80 1.50 5.94
C THR A 110 -6.73 0.83 4.92
N HIS A 111 -6.18 0.13 3.93
CA HIS A 111 -6.99 -0.66 2.99
C HIS A 111 -7.68 -1.83 3.69
N LEU A 112 -6.94 -2.60 4.49
CA LEU A 112 -7.50 -3.74 5.21
C LEU A 112 -8.58 -3.27 6.18
N ALA A 113 -8.36 -2.16 6.90
CA ALA A 113 -9.37 -1.57 7.77
C ALA A 113 -10.64 -1.16 6.99
N GLU A 114 -10.52 -0.59 5.79
CA GLU A 114 -11.66 -0.30 4.92
C GLU A 114 -12.41 -1.58 4.48
N LEU A 115 -11.68 -2.65 4.12
CA LEU A 115 -12.25 -3.95 3.74
C LEU A 115 -12.97 -4.63 4.92
N MET A 116 -12.44 -4.48 6.13
CA MET A 116 -13.05 -4.94 7.38
C MET A 116 -14.24 -4.06 7.82
N PHE A 117 -14.64 -3.07 7.01
CA PHE A 117 -15.67 -2.09 7.33
C PHE A 117 -15.41 -1.33 8.64
N ASN A 118 -14.13 -1.13 8.98
CA ASN A 118 -13.67 -0.53 10.22
C ASN A 118 -14.22 -1.24 11.49
N ARG A 119 -14.33 -2.58 11.44
CA ARG A 119 -14.77 -3.44 12.54
C ARG A 119 -13.81 -4.59 12.79
N GLY A 120 -13.65 -5.00 14.05
CA GLY A 120 -12.61 -5.94 14.48
C GLY A 120 -11.35 -5.21 14.93
N THR A 121 -10.20 -5.87 14.84
CA THR A 121 -8.90 -5.34 15.27
C THR A 121 -7.86 -5.52 14.17
N LEU A 122 -7.20 -4.44 13.76
CA LEU A 122 -6.08 -4.47 12.82
C LEU A 122 -4.81 -3.97 13.53
N VAL A 123 -3.95 -4.90 13.91
CA VAL A 123 -2.65 -4.59 14.51
C VAL A 123 -1.68 -4.22 13.39
N ALA A 124 -1.03 -3.07 13.49
CA ALA A 124 -0.12 -2.52 12.50
C ALA A 124 1.26 -2.31 13.13
N THR A 125 2.25 -3.09 12.70
CA THR A 125 3.61 -3.02 13.27
C THR A 125 4.63 -2.48 12.29
N ASP A 126 5.61 -1.75 12.82
CA ASP A 126 6.82 -1.36 12.10
C ASP A 126 7.94 -1.11 13.12
N VAL A 127 9.19 -1.13 12.66
CA VAL A 127 10.37 -0.86 13.50
C VAL A 127 10.63 0.63 13.70
N SER A 128 9.91 1.49 12.97
CA SER A 128 10.12 2.94 12.98
C SER A 128 8.90 3.68 13.53
N TYR A 129 9.11 4.36 14.66
CA TYR A 129 8.08 5.18 15.31
C TYR A 129 7.53 6.28 14.38
N ASP A 130 8.40 7.07 13.73
CA ASP A 130 8.00 8.12 12.78
C ASP A 130 7.16 7.59 11.60
N ARG A 131 7.36 6.31 11.25
CA ARG A 131 6.61 5.64 10.20
C ARG A 131 5.25 5.16 10.70
N LEU A 132 5.14 4.73 11.96
CA LEU A 132 3.86 4.41 12.62
C LEU A 132 2.99 5.65 12.81
N GLU A 133 3.57 6.79 13.17
CA GLU A 133 2.83 8.07 13.30
C GLU A 133 2.10 8.44 11.99
N LYS A 134 2.70 8.12 10.83
CA LYS A 134 2.05 8.32 9.52
C LYS A 134 0.83 7.42 9.32
N ILE A 135 0.83 6.22 9.90
CA ILE A 135 -0.33 5.33 9.88
C ILE A 135 -1.45 5.96 10.69
N GLU A 136 -1.17 6.43 11.90
CA GLU A 136 -2.13 7.09 12.79
C GLU A 136 -2.73 8.36 12.16
N GLN A 137 -1.89 9.19 11.54
CA GLN A 137 -2.34 10.38 10.80
C GLN A 137 -3.28 10.03 9.66
N ASN A 138 -2.96 8.99 8.88
CA ASN A 138 -3.83 8.54 7.79
C ASN A 138 -5.11 7.87 8.31
N ALA A 139 -5.03 7.06 9.36
CA ALA A 139 -6.18 6.43 10.00
C ALA A 139 -7.16 7.50 10.50
N SER A 140 -6.64 8.52 11.20
CA SER A 140 -7.42 9.67 11.66
C SER A 140 -8.09 10.42 10.50
N ARG A 141 -7.34 10.76 9.44
CA ARG A 141 -7.90 11.43 8.24
C ARG A 141 -8.98 10.60 7.54
N LEU A 142 -8.81 9.28 7.49
CA LEU A 142 -9.75 8.35 6.84
C LEU A 142 -10.90 7.92 7.75
N GLY A 143 -10.90 8.32 9.03
CA GLY A 143 -11.92 7.94 10.01
C GLY A 143 -11.86 6.47 10.44
N LEU A 144 -10.68 5.86 10.39
CA LEU A 144 -10.44 4.45 10.72
C LEU A 144 -10.03 4.34 12.19
N THR A 145 -10.75 3.53 12.95
CA THR A 145 -10.63 3.39 14.42
C THR A 145 -10.24 2.00 14.86
N CYS A 146 -10.33 0.99 13.98
CA CYS A 146 -9.95 -0.39 14.30
C CYS A 146 -8.44 -0.66 14.18
N ILE A 147 -7.63 0.36 13.90
CA ILE A 147 -6.19 0.22 13.68
C ILE A 147 -5.44 0.48 14.99
N GLU A 148 -4.62 -0.48 15.41
CA GLU A 148 -3.75 -0.37 16.57
C GLU A 148 -2.29 -0.42 16.13
N THR A 149 -1.54 0.66 16.33
CA THR A 149 -0.12 0.72 15.98
C THR A 149 0.73 0.19 17.12
N GLN A 150 1.73 -0.63 16.79
CA GLN A 150 2.69 -1.14 17.77
C GLN A 150 4.11 -1.10 17.21
N LEU A 151 5.01 -0.47 17.97
CA LEU A 151 6.44 -0.49 17.67
C LEU A 151 7.00 -1.88 18.00
N VAL A 152 7.66 -2.49 17.02
CA VAL A 152 8.33 -3.78 17.21
C VAL A 152 9.85 -3.59 17.19
N ASN A 153 10.51 -4.15 18.20
CA ASN A 153 11.95 -4.32 18.21
C ASN A 153 12.27 -5.73 17.71
N GLN A 154 13.31 -5.87 16.89
CA GLN A 154 13.70 -7.17 16.28
C GLN A 154 13.93 -8.31 17.30
N SER A 155 14.08 -8.00 18.59
CA SER A 155 14.35 -8.97 19.66
C SER A 155 13.15 -9.38 20.51
N GLU A 156 12.00 -8.70 20.42
CA GLU A 156 10.91 -8.83 21.42
C GLU A 156 9.50 -8.74 20.79
N THR A 157 9.22 -9.51 19.75
CA THR A 157 7.85 -9.54 19.20
C THR A 157 7.00 -10.54 19.99
N THR A 158 6.32 -10.07 21.03
CA THR A 158 5.35 -10.83 21.84
C THR A 158 4.04 -11.15 21.10
N LEU A 159 3.86 -10.62 19.89
CA LEU A 159 2.67 -10.85 19.07
C LEU A 159 2.61 -12.25 18.46
N SER A 160 3.72 -13.01 18.47
CA SER A 160 3.75 -14.39 17.98
C SER A 160 2.87 -15.34 18.80
N GLU A 161 2.49 -14.97 20.02
CA GLU A 161 1.59 -15.75 20.88
C GLU A 161 0.10 -15.40 20.66
N VAL A 162 -0.20 -14.35 19.90
CA VAL A 162 -1.57 -13.93 19.57
C VAL A 162 -2.04 -14.68 18.33
N GLN A 163 -3.28 -15.18 18.37
CA GLN A 163 -3.92 -15.77 17.18
C GLN A 163 -4.55 -14.65 16.35
N PHE A 164 -4.19 -14.62 15.07
CA PHE A 164 -4.76 -13.74 14.06
C PHE A 164 -5.53 -14.56 13.03
N ASP A 165 -6.66 -14.04 12.56
CA ASP A 165 -7.43 -14.64 11.47
C ASP A 165 -6.70 -14.50 10.12
N ALA A 166 -5.96 -13.40 9.96
CA ALA A 166 -5.12 -13.15 8.79
C ALA A 166 -3.87 -12.34 9.14
N ILE A 167 -2.78 -12.59 8.42
CA ILE A 167 -1.52 -11.84 8.55
C ILE A 167 -1.09 -11.36 7.17
N LEU A 168 -0.88 -10.05 7.02
CA LEU A 168 -0.25 -9.44 5.86
C LEU A 168 1.25 -9.25 6.13
N VAL A 169 2.06 -9.84 5.25
CA VAL A 169 3.52 -9.68 5.25
C VAL A 169 3.96 -8.90 4.01
N ASP A 170 3.83 -7.57 4.05
CA ASP A 170 4.37 -6.67 3.03
C ASP A 170 5.87 -6.43 3.25
N ALA A 171 6.66 -7.48 3.08
CA ALA A 171 8.04 -7.51 3.53
C ALA A 171 8.91 -6.41 2.87
N PRO A 172 9.89 -5.84 3.62
CA PRO A 172 10.86 -4.92 3.04
C PRO A 172 11.58 -5.59 1.87
N CYS A 173 11.60 -4.94 0.71
CA CYS A 173 12.13 -5.53 -0.52
C CYS A 173 13.05 -4.56 -1.27
N SER A 174 13.67 -5.07 -2.33
CA SER A 174 14.62 -4.33 -3.18
C SER A 174 14.00 -3.14 -3.93
N ASN A 175 12.67 -2.99 -3.92
CA ASN A 175 11.92 -2.01 -4.72
C ASN A 175 12.18 -2.12 -6.24
N SER A 176 12.76 -3.22 -6.71
CA SER A 176 13.05 -3.44 -8.12
C SER A 176 11.80 -3.59 -9.01
N GLY A 177 10.63 -3.80 -8.41
CA GLY A 177 9.33 -3.79 -9.08
C GLY A 177 8.72 -2.40 -9.29
N VAL A 178 9.28 -1.35 -8.66
CA VAL A 178 8.74 0.02 -8.68
C VAL A 178 9.75 1.04 -9.22
N LEU A 179 10.71 0.61 -10.05
CA LEU A 179 11.80 1.45 -10.57
C LEU A 179 11.35 2.63 -11.44
N GLY A 180 10.10 2.63 -11.90
CA GLY A 180 9.49 3.80 -12.53
C GLY A 180 9.19 4.88 -11.49
N LYS A 181 8.62 4.50 -10.34
CA LYS A 181 8.25 5.41 -9.25
C LYS A 181 9.44 5.81 -8.38
N ARG A 182 10.43 4.92 -8.30
CA ARG A 182 11.68 5.10 -7.55
C ARG A 182 12.90 4.89 -8.46
N PRO A 183 13.18 5.84 -9.37
CA PRO A 183 14.30 5.71 -10.31
C PRO A 183 15.66 5.63 -9.60
N GLU A 184 15.78 6.22 -8.41
CA GLU A 184 16.99 6.19 -7.58
C GLU A 184 17.34 4.77 -7.07
N ALA A 185 16.35 3.88 -6.94
CA ALA A 185 16.56 2.52 -6.49
C ALA A 185 17.46 1.70 -7.43
N ARG A 186 17.58 2.11 -8.70
CA ARG A 186 18.48 1.51 -9.70
C ARG A 186 19.95 1.59 -9.30
N TRP A 187 20.32 2.60 -8.52
CA TRP A 187 21.70 2.92 -8.16
C TRP A 187 22.06 2.51 -6.72
N ARG A 188 21.06 2.16 -5.92
CA ARG A 188 21.23 1.73 -4.52
C ARG A 188 21.19 0.22 -4.34
N LEU A 189 20.75 -0.51 -5.36
CA LEU A 189 20.63 -1.95 -5.29
C LEU A 189 21.99 -2.61 -5.55
N ASP A 190 22.48 -3.36 -4.58
CA ASP A 190 23.70 -4.16 -4.70
C ASP A 190 23.49 -5.60 -4.21
N GLU A 191 24.47 -6.48 -4.45
CA GLU A 191 24.37 -7.89 -4.07
C GLU A 191 24.34 -8.12 -2.56
N VAL A 192 24.93 -7.21 -1.77
CA VAL A 192 25.02 -7.35 -0.32
C VAL A 192 23.65 -7.07 0.30
N SER A 193 23.08 -5.90 0.00
CA SER A 193 21.72 -5.50 0.40
C SER A 193 20.67 -6.51 -0.07
N LEU A 194 20.82 -7.11 -1.25
CA LEU A 194 19.91 -8.16 -1.71
C LEU A 194 19.96 -9.43 -0.83
N LYS A 195 21.13 -9.84 -0.38
CA LYS A 195 21.28 -11.00 0.52
C LYS A 195 20.68 -10.72 1.90
N GLU A 196 20.94 -9.53 2.44
CA GLU A 196 20.38 -9.07 3.71
C GLU A 196 18.84 -9.03 3.67
N LEU A 197 18.26 -8.46 2.61
CA LEU A 197 16.81 -8.43 2.42
C LEU A 197 16.21 -9.84 2.32
N ASN A 198 16.85 -10.76 1.60
CA ASN A 198 16.38 -12.14 1.49
C ASN A 198 16.41 -12.86 2.85
N GLN A 199 17.39 -12.57 3.70
CA GLN A 199 17.47 -13.14 5.03
C GLN A 199 16.33 -12.60 5.91
N ILE A 200 16.18 -11.27 5.98
CA ILE A 200 15.09 -10.63 6.75
C ILE A 200 13.72 -11.16 6.31
N GLN A 201 13.48 -11.27 4.99
CA GLN A 201 12.21 -11.78 4.47
C GLN A 201 11.92 -13.22 4.88
N ARG A 202 12.95 -14.06 5.06
CA ARG A 202 12.78 -15.44 5.55
C ARG A 202 12.49 -15.46 7.04
N GLU A 203 13.24 -14.69 7.82
CA GLU A 203 13.05 -14.57 9.27
C GLU A 203 11.64 -14.04 9.61
N LEU A 204 11.05 -13.20 8.76
CA LEU A 204 9.67 -12.74 8.90
C LEU A 204 8.61 -13.83 8.63
N LEU A 205 8.95 -14.92 7.95
CA LEU A 205 8.03 -16.01 7.62
C LEU A 205 8.14 -17.22 8.56
N GLU A 206 9.20 -17.27 9.37
CA GLU A 206 9.49 -18.33 10.34
C GLU A 206 8.91 -17.98 11.73
#